data_AF-A0A959A819-F1
#
_entry.id   AF-A0A959A819-F1
#
_cell.length_a   1.000
_cell.length_b   1.000
_cell.length_c   1.000
_cell.angle_alpha   90.00
_cell.angle_beta   90.00
_cell.angle_gamma   90.00
#
_symmetry.space_group_name_H-M   'P 1'
#
loop_
_entity.id
_entity.type
_entity.pdbx_description
1 polymer ?
#
loop_
_entity_poly.entity_id
_entity_poly.type
_entity_poly.pdbx_seq_one_letter_code
_entity_poly.pdbx_strand_id
1 'polypeptide(L)'
;MQKVQIQAEVDPKSMLSQLGTQELEAFMREIKGLLTRRRTKDIKAKEKALLQQLNEKCALPEAHWQQFRLLQEKMQAGDLTPAEKEIFFQLVKEEEKMRLLRVKILGELAQLRGISLPEIATQLGIKAPEHAG
;
A
#
# COMPACT_ATOMS: atom_id res chain seq x y z
N MET A 1 -28.00 24.92 42.42
CA MET A 1 -27.67 23.48 42.41
C MET A 1 -26.41 23.29 41.59
N GLN A 2 -25.30 22.92 42.22
CA GLN A 2 -23.98 22.82 41.59
C GLN A 2 -23.80 21.41 41.03
N LYS A 3 -23.53 21.28 39.72
CA LYS A 3 -23.29 19.98 39.08
C LYS A 3 -21.88 19.52 39.43
N VAL A 4 -21.77 18.52 40.31
CA VAL A 4 -20.50 17.84 40.61
C VAL A 4 -20.21 16.86 39.48
N GLN A 5 -19.12 17.06 38.75
CA GLN A 5 -18.61 16.09 37.78
C GLN A 5 -17.65 15.15 38.50
N ILE A 6 -18.06 13.91 38.70
CA ILE A 6 -17.22 12.86 39.28
C ILE A 6 -16.46 12.19 38.12
N GLN A 7 -15.14 12.38 38.05
CA GLN A 7 -14.27 11.53 37.24
C GLN A 7 -14.03 10.24 38.03
N ALA A 8 -14.87 9.23 37.83
CA ALA A 8 -14.64 7.90 38.35
C ALA A 8 -13.64 7.19 37.42
N GLU A 9 -12.50 6.79 37.96
CA GLU A 9 -11.61 5.84 37.30
C GLU A 9 -12.26 4.46 37.38
N VAL A 10 -12.95 4.10 36.31
CA VAL A 10 -13.71 2.85 36.25
C VAL A 10 -12.79 1.72 35.78
N ASP A 11 -12.52 0.74 36.64
CA ASP A 11 -11.88 -0.51 36.23
C ASP A 11 -12.86 -1.34 35.37
N PRO A 12 -12.57 -1.57 34.08
CA PRO A 12 -13.45 -2.29 33.18
C PRO A 12 -13.72 -3.74 33.64
N LYS A 13 -12.75 -4.38 34.30
CA LYS A 13 -12.93 -5.75 34.79
C LYS A 13 -14.00 -5.81 35.89
N SER A 14 -13.93 -4.89 36.84
CA SER A 14 -14.88 -4.79 37.94
C SER A 14 -16.31 -4.56 37.43
N MET A 15 -16.50 -3.75 36.39
CA MET A 15 -17.81 -3.60 35.75
C MET A 15 -18.29 -4.85 35.02
N LEU A 16 -17.40 -5.51 34.26
CA LEU A 16 -17.77 -6.73 33.53
C LEU A 16 -18.18 -7.87 34.44
N SER A 17 -17.58 -7.93 35.63
CA SER A 17 -17.86 -8.97 36.64
C SER A 17 -19.24 -8.82 37.27
N GLN A 18 -19.89 -7.66 37.14
CA GLN A 18 -21.23 -7.38 37.65
C GLN A 18 -22.35 -7.73 36.65
N LEU A 19 -22.01 -7.98 35.38
CA LEU A 19 -22.99 -8.29 34.34
C LEU A 19 -23.43 -9.76 34.41
N GLY A 20 -24.71 -10.01 34.16
CA GLY A 20 -25.21 -11.36 33.93
C GLY A 20 -24.66 -11.95 32.63
N THR A 21 -24.69 -13.28 32.48
CA THR A 21 -24.15 -13.97 31.29
C THR A 21 -24.70 -13.43 29.97
N GLN A 22 -26.01 -13.17 29.88
CA GLN A 22 -26.64 -12.65 28.66
C GLN A 22 -26.19 -11.23 28.32
N GLU A 23 -26.00 -10.37 29.34
CA GLU A 23 -25.51 -9.00 29.17
C GLU A 23 -24.04 -9.00 28.74
N LEU A 24 -23.23 -9.89 29.33
CA LEU A 24 -21.83 -10.08 28.97
C LEU A 24 -21.69 -10.54 27.51
N GLU A 25 -22.54 -11.47 27.06
CA GLU A 25 -22.59 -11.90 25.67
C GLU A 25 -23.01 -10.78 24.71
N ALA A 26 -23.99 -9.95 25.09
CA ALA A 26 -24.40 -8.79 24.31
C ALA A 26 -23.26 -7.77 24.19
N PHE A 27 -22.59 -7.47 25.30
CA PHE A 27 -21.44 -6.58 25.34
C PHE A 27 -20.26 -7.10 24.49
N MET A 28 -19.99 -8.41 24.54
CA MET A 28 -18.97 -9.04 23.68
C MET A 28 -19.29 -8.85 22.19
N ARG A 29 -20.56 -8.95 21.77
CA ARG A 29 -20.97 -8.67 20.38
C ARG A 29 -20.68 -7.22 19.98
N GLU A 30 -20.95 -6.26 20.87
CA GLU A 30 -20.66 -4.85 20.63
C GLU A 30 -19.15 -4.56 20.53
N ILE A 31 -18.35 -5.12 21.46
CA ILE A 31 -16.89 -5.03 21.39
C ILE A 31 -16.37 -5.61 20.07
N LYS A 32 -16.88 -6.78 19.66
CA LYS A 32 -16.49 -7.39 18.38
C LYS A 32 -16.81 -6.48 17.21
N GLY A 33 -17.99 -5.84 17.21
CA GLY A 33 -18.37 -4.83 16.22
C GLY A 33 -17.42 -3.63 16.18
N LEU A 34 -17.04 -3.10 17.35
CA LEU A 34 -16.08 -1.99 17.46
C LEU A 34 -14.69 -2.39 16.97
N LEU A 35 -14.20 -3.57 17.35
CA LEU A 35 -12.90 -4.09 16.92
C LEU A 35 -12.87 -4.30 15.40
N THR A 36 -13.92 -4.87 14.82
CA THR A 36 -14.05 -5.01 13.36
C THR A 36 -13.98 -3.65 12.68
N ARG A 37 -14.75 -2.66 13.14
CA ARG A 37 -14.73 -1.30 12.57
C ARG A 37 -13.35 -0.66 12.65
N ARG A 38 -12.65 -0.77 13.79
CA ARG A 38 -11.28 -0.25 13.95
C ARG A 38 -10.31 -0.93 13.00
N ARG A 39 -10.31 -2.26 12.94
CA ARG A 39 -9.46 -3.03 12.00
C ARG A 39 -9.74 -2.66 10.55
N THR A 40 -11.00 -2.54 10.14
CA THR A 40 -11.35 -2.12 8.79
C THR A 40 -10.86 -0.71 8.47
N LYS A 41 -10.96 0.23 9.42
CA LYS A 41 -10.43 1.58 9.26
C LYS A 41 -8.91 1.56 9.07
N ASP A 42 -8.20 0.78 9.87
CA ASP A 42 -6.75 0.64 9.78
C ASP A 42 -6.32 -0.01 8.46
N ILE A 43 -7.03 -1.04 8.00
CA ILE A 43 -6.81 -1.68 6.70
C ILE A 43 -6.98 -0.65 5.57
N LYS A 44 -8.08 0.11 5.54
CA LYS A 44 -8.31 1.14 4.52
C LYS A 44 -7.24 2.25 4.54
N ALA A 45 -6.78 2.64 5.73
CA ALA A 45 -5.73 3.64 5.87
C ALA A 45 -4.39 3.14 5.31
N LYS A 46 -4.00 1.89 5.64
CA LYS A 46 -2.80 1.24 5.10
C LYS A 46 -2.88 1.09 3.59
N GLU A 47 -4.02 0.63 3.07
CA GLU A 47 -4.24 0.49 1.64
C GLU A 47 -4.07 1.81 0.90
N LYS A 48 -4.69 2.88 1.40
CA LYS A 48 -4.54 4.23 0.83
C LYS A 48 -3.08 4.67 0.81
N ALA A 49 -2.34 4.45 1.90
CA ALA A 49 -0.93 4.81 1.98
C ALA A 49 -0.05 4.02 0.99
N LEU A 50 -0.35 2.74 0.77
CA LEU A 50 0.35 1.91 -0.21
C LEU A 50 0.06 2.36 -1.64
N LEU A 51 -1.20 2.64 -1.98
CA LEU A 51 -1.58 3.17 -3.29
C LEU A 51 -0.95 4.53 -3.57
N GLN A 52 -0.89 5.40 -2.56
CA GLN A 52 -0.21 6.68 -2.67
C GLN A 52 1.29 6.50 -2.96
N GLN A 53 1.96 5.62 -2.21
CA GLN A 53 3.38 5.32 -2.46
C GLN A 53 3.62 4.71 -3.84
N LEU A 54 2.72 3.84 -4.32
CA LEU A 54 2.80 3.26 -5.66
C LEU A 54 2.77 4.36 -6.73
N ASN A 55 1.87 5.32 -6.61
CA ASN A 55 1.71 6.40 -7.58
C ASN A 55 2.86 7.42 -7.53
N GLU A 56 3.37 7.72 -6.33
CA GLU A 56 4.37 8.78 -6.14
C GLU A 56 5.82 8.30 -6.32
N LYS A 57 6.13 7.04 -5.98
CA LYS A 57 7.51 6.55 -5.85
C LYS A 57 7.91 5.50 -6.88
N CYS A 58 6.96 4.95 -7.63
CA CYS A 58 7.22 3.86 -8.58
C CYS A 58 7.10 4.27 -10.05
N ALA A 59 7.16 5.56 -10.35
CA ALA A 59 7.13 6.09 -11.71
C ALA A 59 8.33 7.02 -11.95
N LEU A 60 9.02 6.82 -13.07
CA LEU A 60 9.97 7.81 -13.57
C LEU A 60 9.22 9.08 -13.97
N PRO A 61 9.82 10.27 -13.78
CA PRO A 61 9.31 11.50 -14.36
C PRO A 61 9.15 11.36 -15.88
N GLU A 62 8.13 12.01 -16.46
CA GLU A 62 7.86 11.90 -17.91
C GLU A 62 9.08 12.29 -18.77
N ALA A 63 9.83 13.31 -18.36
CA ALA A 63 11.06 13.72 -19.05
C ALA A 63 12.12 12.59 -19.06
N HIS A 64 12.27 11.86 -17.95
CA HIS A 64 13.18 10.71 -17.87
C HIS A 64 12.68 9.56 -18.75
N TRP A 65 11.37 9.33 -18.81
CA TRP A 65 10.77 8.34 -19.71
C TRP A 65 11.00 8.66 -21.19
N GLN A 66 10.82 9.93 -21.58
CA GLN A 66 11.08 10.38 -22.95
C GLN A 66 12.55 10.20 -23.32
N GLN A 67 13.45 10.59 -22.42
CA GLN A 67 14.88 10.40 -22.62
C GLN A 67 15.25 8.91 -22.68
N PHE A 68 14.68 8.08 -21.82
CA PHE A 68 14.89 6.64 -21.85
C PHE A 68 14.49 6.03 -23.19
N ARG A 69 13.29 6.35 -23.70
CA ARG A 69 12.80 5.85 -25.00
C ARG A 69 13.70 6.28 -26.15
N LEU A 70 14.07 7.57 -26.20
CA LEU A 70 14.96 8.09 -27.23
C LEU A 70 16.33 7.37 -27.24
N LEU A 71 16.91 7.18 -26.05
CA LEU A 71 18.21 6.49 -25.92
C LEU A 71 18.08 5.00 -26.26
N GLN A 72 16.96 4.37 -25.93
CA GLN A 72 16.68 2.98 -26.30
C GLN A 72 16.59 2.82 -27.82
N GLU A 73 15.91 3.74 -28.53
CA GLU A 73 15.84 3.75 -30.00
C GLU A 73 17.24 3.93 -30.62
N LYS A 74 18.03 4.90 -30.14
CA LYS A 74 19.41 5.10 -30.59
C LYS A 74 20.29 3.88 -30.34
N MET A 75 20.11 3.21 -29.19
CA MET A 75 20.83 1.97 -28.88
C MET A 75 20.50 0.87 -29.87
N GLN A 76 19.22 0.71 -30.24
CA GLN A 76 18.78 -0.28 -31.23
C GLN A 76 19.28 0.04 -32.65
N ALA A 77 19.43 1.33 -32.98
CA ALA A 77 19.99 1.79 -34.25
C ALA A 77 21.53 1.71 -34.32
N GLY A 78 22.22 1.51 -33.18
CA GLY A 78 23.68 1.52 -33.11
C GLY A 78 24.31 2.91 -33.06
N ASP A 79 23.50 3.97 -32.88
CA ASP A 79 23.90 5.38 -32.93
C ASP A 79 24.17 5.99 -31.55
N LEU A 80 24.22 5.16 -30.50
CA LEU A 80 24.37 5.62 -29.12
C LEU A 80 25.82 6.00 -28.82
N THR A 81 26.06 7.28 -28.52
CA THR A 81 27.39 7.75 -28.12
C THR A 81 27.78 7.24 -26.72
N PRO A 82 29.09 7.23 -26.37
CA PRO A 82 29.52 6.82 -25.04
C PRO A 82 28.90 7.63 -23.88
N ALA A 83 28.70 8.94 -24.07
CA ALA A 83 28.07 9.80 -23.07
C ALA A 83 26.57 9.47 -22.91
N GLU A 84 25.87 9.25 -24.01
CA GLU A 84 24.47 8.82 -24.03
C GLU A 84 24.27 7.43 -23.39
N LYS A 85 25.24 6.53 -23.58
CA LYS A 85 25.24 5.20 -22.96
C LYS A 85 25.29 5.29 -21.45
N GLU A 86 26.12 6.17 -20.88
CA GLU A 86 26.18 6.37 -19.44
C GLU A 86 24.84 6.89 -18.90
N ILE A 87 24.25 7.89 -19.57
CA ILE A 87 22.93 8.41 -19.20
C ILE A 87 21.87 7.31 -19.26
N PHE A 88 21.86 6.50 -20.32
CA PHE A 88 20.91 5.39 -20.47
C PHE A 88 21.05 4.39 -19.31
N PHE A 89 22.28 4.01 -18.94
CA PHE A 89 22.50 3.13 -17.80
C PHE A 89 22.02 3.70 -16.47
N GLN A 90 22.16 5.00 -16.24
CA GLN A 90 21.63 5.63 -15.03
C GLN A 90 20.10 5.56 -14.99
N LEU A 91 19.43 5.86 -16.10
CA LEU A 91 17.97 5.76 -16.20
C LEU A 91 17.47 4.32 -16.02
N VAL A 92 18.18 3.31 -16.57
CA VAL A 92 17.89 1.90 -16.31
C VAL A 92 17.97 1.60 -14.81
N LYS A 93 19.06 2.00 -14.13
CA LYS A 93 19.21 1.77 -12.68
C LYS A 93 18.11 2.45 -11.86
N GLU A 94 17.67 3.63 -12.27
CA GLU A 94 16.55 4.32 -11.62
C GLU A 94 15.22 3.55 -11.80
N GLU A 95 14.90 3.11 -13.02
CA GLU A 95 13.73 2.29 -13.29
C GLU A 95 13.75 0.99 -12.47
N GLU A 96 14.90 0.31 -12.43
CA GLU A 96 15.02 -0.95 -11.71
C GLU A 96 14.76 -0.82 -10.21
N LYS A 97 15.25 0.26 -9.59
CA LYS A 97 14.96 0.57 -8.18
C LYS A 97 13.46 0.78 -7.96
N MET A 98 12.81 1.53 -8.85
CA MET A 98 11.37 1.77 -8.80
C MET A 98 10.57 0.50 -9.02
N ARG A 99 11.01 -0.39 -9.92
CA ARG A 99 10.42 -1.70 -10.19
C ARG A 99 10.47 -2.62 -8.98
N LEU A 100 11.60 -2.68 -8.27
CA LEU A 100 11.70 -3.44 -7.02
C LEU A 100 10.75 -2.91 -5.95
N LEU A 101 10.68 -1.58 -5.80
CA LEU A 101 9.75 -0.94 -4.87
C LEU A 101 8.29 -1.25 -5.24
N ARG A 102 7.96 -1.22 -6.54
CA ARG A 102 6.63 -1.52 -7.08
C ARG A 102 6.20 -2.93 -6.70
N VAL A 103 7.07 -3.92 -6.90
CA VAL A 103 6.78 -5.33 -6.54
C VAL A 103 6.56 -5.48 -5.03
N LYS A 104 7.37 -4.81 -4.20
CA LYS A 104 7.21 -4.83 -2.75
C LYS A 104 5.83 -4.27 -2.32
N ILE A 105 5.48 -3.09 -2.82
CA ILE A 105 4.21 -2.43 -2.49
C ILE A 105 3.01 -3.26 -2.95
N LEU A 106 3.08 -3.81 -4.18
CA LEU A 106 2.04 -4.69 -4.70
C LEU A 106 1.90 -5.98 -3.87
N GLY A 107 3.00 -6.53 -3.38
CA GLY A 107 2.99 -7.67 -2.45
C GLY A 107 2.27 -7.34 -1.13
N GLU A 108 2.53 -6.17 -0.55
CA GLU A 108 1.84 -5.70 0.65
C GLU A 108 0.33 -5.46 0.40
N LEU A 109 -0.03 -4.89 -0.75
CA LEU A 109 -1.44 -4.72 -1.16
C LEU A 109 -2.15 -6.05 -1.37
N ALA A 110 -1.48 -7.02 -2.01
CA ALA A 110 -1.99 -8.38 -2.21
C ALA A 110 -2.29 -9.06 -0.88
N GLN A 111 -1.35 -8.99 0.08
CA GLN A 111 -1.55 -9.50 1.44
C GLN A 111 -2.70 -8.81 2.16
N LEU A 112 -2.80 -7.48 2.04
CA LEU A 112 -3.85 -6.70 2.69
C LEU A 112 -5.25 -7.03 2.16
N ARG A 113 -5.36 -7.35 0.87
CA ARG A 113 -6.61 -7.77 0.21
C ARG A 113 -6.88 -9.28 0.26
N GLY A 114 -5.90 -10.09 0.67
CA GLY A 114 -6.00 -11.54 0.67
C GLY A 114 -6.07 -12.15 -0.74
N ILE A 115 -5.41 -11.52 -1.72
CA ILE A 115 -5.35 -11.98 -3.12
C ILE A 115 -3.90 -12.19 -3.55
N SER A 116 -3.68 -12.81 -4.71
CA SER A 116 -2.36 -13.05 -5.27
C SER A 116 -1.78 -11.79 -5.94
N LEU A 117 -0.45 -11.79 -6.14
CA LEU A 117 0.25 -10.69 -6.82
C LEU A 117 -0.23 -10.46 -8.27
N PRO A 118 -0.49 -11.50 -9.09
CA PRO A 118 -1.06 -11.32 -10.43
C PRO A 118 -2.47 -10.72 -10.40
N GLU A 119 -3.30 -11.12 -9.43
CA GLU A 119 -4.67 -10.61 -9.29
C GLU A 119 -4.68 -9.12 -8.93
N ILE A 120 -3.84 -8.67 -7.98
CA ILE A 120 -3.75 -7.24 -7.65
C ILE A 120 -3.22 -6.42 -8.83
N ALA A 121 -2.24 -6.93 -9.57
CA ALA A 121 -1.72 -6.25 -10.76
C ALA A 121 -2.82 -6.06 -11.80
N THR A 122 -3.64 -7.10 -12.02
CA THR A 122 -4.79 -7.05 -12.93
C THR A 122 -5.84 -6.04 -12.45
N GLN A 123 -6.19 -6.04 -11.16
CA GLN A 123 -7.15 -5.09 -10.58
C GLN A 123 -6.71 -3.63 -10.69
N LEU A 124 -5.40 -3.38 -10.66
CA LEU A 124 -4.82 -2.04 -10.79
C LEU A 124 -4.51 -1.66 -12.25
N GLY A 125 -4.84 -2.51 -13.23
CA GLY A 125 -4.56 -2.26 -14.64
C GLY A 125 -3.07 -2.28 -15.00
N ILE A 126 -2.24 -2.89 -14.15
CA ILE A 126 -0.81 -3.03 -14.38
C ILE A 126 -0.60 -4.20 -15.33
N LYS A 127 -0.23 -3.89 -16.57
CA LYS A 127 0.11 -4.91 -17.55
C LYS A 127 1.39 -5.63 -17.13
N ALA A 128 1.37 -6.96 -17.19
CA ALA A 128 2.62 -7.72 -17.15
C ALA A 128 3.50 -7.28 -18.33
N PRO A 129 4.82 -7.13 -18.16
CA PRO A 129 5.69 -6.82 -19.28
C PRO A 129 5.56 -7.91 -20.35
N GLU A 130 5.29 -7.51 -21.60
CA GLU A 130 5.05 -8.40 -22.76
C GLU A 130 6.28 -9.23 -23.19
N HIS A 131 7.38 -9.23 -22.41
CA HIS A 131 8.65 -9.86 -22.77
C HIS A 131 9.04 -11.05 -21.88
N ALA A 132 8.07 -11.67 -21.19
CA ALA A 132 8.27 -12.99 -20.57
C ALA A 132 7.82 -14.08 -21.56
N GLY A 133 8.61 -14.29 -22.62
CA GLY A 133 8.40 -15.32 -23.64
C GLY A 133 9.70 -15.61 -24.37
#